data_AF-A0A380P2D4-F1
#
_entry.id   AF-A0A380P2D4-F1
#
_cell.length_a   1.000
_cell.length_b   1.000
_cell.length_c   1.000
_cell.angle_alpha   90.00
_cell.angle_beta   90.00
_cell.angle_gamma   90.00
#
_symmetry.space_group_name_H-M   'P 1'
#
loop_
_entity.id
_entity.type
_entity.pdbx_description
1 polymer ?
#
loop_
_entity_poly.entity_id
_entity_poly.type
_entity_poly.pdbx_seq_one_letter_code
_entity_poly.pdbx_strand_id
1 'polypeptide(L)'
;MDTADRSVAYDAYRLATLFERRRWELIDQKQMQFDVPSYYAYSFVGPTFVPYVNWALRDAIERGYKTVYFISRDGYYLKQIADVLIETEQLPIKAKFIYGSRKAWRVASFIDEVDPASFTPFGMFTVMDDFDDMVKSSQLPEEELLQILPELEGYRNEPTLTGDIAVGIREIFSQSEAYKNRLLEIAAERRPIVTDYLKQEINFDEKFAFIEFWGRGYTQDTLTRLLKDAAGKDVPNPFYYVRNFTETTGESIRHRFTQMPANFSDFESIFATTPYESIPGYKRVDGRVEPIFIPKENDSHQAISENIERFAKDYAELNVDDPDRFDRFVGESEFEYYFRHPFDPYISSVFAQYKDNLAMYGKARAFAPVLTRADVTSCKSIEELRTKTKNIGMSLCQSPQSARDAFKELQIKEGVPVTNIPAVTNVFPINNLNQYIKLTQAAPFKVELLKTQYAYAGVKWVESAQSKFTLEKGSILTVDGVDWNIGGVPRLRTSVGYISANKGLVRMVTDANVAENIVKIPNHH
;
A
#
# COMPACT_ATOMS: atom_id res chain seq x y z
N MET A 1 12.26 -5.92 27.58
CA MET A 1 11.51 -4.69 27.89
C MET A 1 12.38 -3.85 28.79
N ASP A 2 13.23 -3.06 28.14
CA ASP A 2 14.18 -2.15 28.77
C ASP A 2 13.47 -0.83 29.09
N THR A 3 13.93 -0.08 30.09
CA THR A 3 13.20 1.04 30.72
C THR A 3 12.88 2.22 29.79
N ALA A 4 13.43 2.26 28.58
CA ALA A 4 13.15 3.28 27.58
C ALA A 4 11.71 3.20 27.00
N ASP A 5 11.08 2.02 26.96
CA ASP A 5 9.84 1.80 26.21
C ASP A 5 8.56 2.21 26.97
N ARG A 6 8.65 2.50 28.27
CA ARG A 6 7.47 2.85 29.10
C ARG A 6 6.84 4.19 28.72
N SER A 7 7.61 5.13 28.17
CA SER A 7 7.09 6.48 27.88
C SER A 7 6.13 6.50 26.69
N VAL A 8 6.23 5.54 25.76
CA VAL A 8 5.31 5.42 24.61
C VAL A 8 4.24 4.34 24.82
N ALA A 9 4.41 3.49 25.84
CA ALA A 9 3.54 2.34 26.06
C ALA A 9 2.06 2.71 26.23
N TYR A 10 1.76 3.78 26.97
CA TYR A 10 0.37 4.22 27.17
C TYR A 10 -0.30 4.60 25.85
N ASP A 11 0.36 5.44 25.04
CA ASP A 11 -0.15 5.85 23.74
C ASP A 11 -0.19 4.69 22.74
N ALA A 12 0.77 3.75 22.81
CA ALA A 12 0.74 2.53 22.03
C ALA A 12 -0.47 1.64 22.37
N TYR A 13 -0.87 1.54 23.64
CA TYR A 13 -2.10 0.83 24.03
C TYR A 13 -3.37 1.52 23.52
N ARG A 14 -3.37 2.87 23.48
CA ARG A 14 -4.49 3.64 22.91
C ARG A 14 -4.59 3.42 21.41
N LEU A 15 -3.47 3.44 20.70
CA LEU A 15 -3.39 3.09 19.28
C LEU A 15 -3.85 1.64 19.01
N ALA A 16 -3.41 0.67 19.82
CA ALA A 16 -3.86 -0.71 19.70
C ALA A 16 -5.39 -0.84 19.93
N THR A 17 -5.96 -0.01 20.79
CA THR A 17 -7.41 0.07 21.02
C THR A 17 -8.14 0.61 19.78
N LEU A 18 -7.55 1.57 19.06
CA LEU A 18 -8.13 2.05 17.78
C LEU A 18 -8.17 0.93 16.73
N PHE A 19 -7.09 0.15 16.59
CA PHE A 19 -7.10 -1.02 15.69
C PHE A 19 -8.18 -2.02 16.07
N GLU A 20 -8.33 -2.32 17.37
CA GLU A 20 -9.35 -3.25 17.85
C GLU A 20 -10.77 -2.76 17.53
N ARG A 21 -11.07 -1.49 17.81
CA ARG A 21 -12.36 -0.88 17.48
C ARG A 21 -12.65 -0.92 15.99
N ARG A 22 -11.68 -0.52 15.15
CA ARG A 22 -11.86 -0.52 13.70
C ARG A 22 -12.12 -1.92 13.16
N ARG A 23 -11.45 -2.93 13.71
CA ARG A 23 -11.66 -4.34 13.36
C ARG A 23 -13.12 -4.76 13.57
N TRP A 24 -13.74 -4.31 14.65
CA TRP A 24 -15.14 -4.60 14.95
C TRP A 24 -16.13 -3.78 14.11
N GLU A 25 -15.83 -2.51 13.83
CA GLU A 25 -16.63 -1.66 12.94
C GLU A 25 -16.77 -2.26 11.53
N LEU A 26 -15.74 -2.96 11.06
CA LEU A 26 -15.67 -3.53 9.72
C LEU A 26 -16.32 -4.92 9.58
N ILE A 27 -17.03 -5.40 10.60
CA ILE A 27 -17.89 -6.58 10.47
C ILE A 27 -19.28 -6.15 10.00
N ASP A 28 -19.64 -6.55 8.78
CA ASP A 28 -21.02 -6.49 8.31
C ASP A 28 -21.80 -7.66 8.92
N GLN A 29 -22.59 -7.37 9.97
CA GLN A 29 -23.40 -8.38 10.66
C GLN A 29 -24.61 -8.86 9.82
N LYS A 30 -25.03 -8.10 8.81
CA LYS A 30 -26.12 -8.49 7.90
C LYS A 30 -25.63 -9.51 6.89
N GLN A 31 -24.44 -9.30 6.34
CA GLN A 31 -23.84 -10.24 5.39
C GLN A 31 -22.99 -11.31 6.06
N MET A 32 -22.64 -11.13 7.34
CA MET A 32 -21.65 -11.93 8.04
C MET A 32 -20.34 -11.95 7.25
N GLN A 33 -19.84 -10.77 6.93
CA GLN A 33 -18.59 -10.55 6.20
C GLN A 33 -17.70 -9.58 6.97
N PHE A 34 -16.39 -9.70 6.77
CA PHE A 34 -15.39 -8.81 7.34
C PHE A 34 -14.62 -8.15 6.21
N ASP A 35 -14.56 -6.83 6.23
CA ASP A 35 -13.85 -6.04 5.22
C ASP A 35 -12.34 -6.04 5.51
N VAL A 36 -11.67 -7.10 5.05
CA VAL A 36 -10.23 -7.30 5.21
C VAL A 36 -9.42 -6.17 4.55
N PRO A 37 -9.70 -5.74 3.30
CA PRO A 37 -8.97 -4.63 2.68
C PRO A 37 -9.04 -3.32 3.47
N SER A 38 -10.22 -2.93 3.95
CA SER A 38 -10.37 -1.72 4.76
C SER A 38 -9.61 -1.81 6.08
N TYR A 39 -9.65 -2.97 6.73
CA TYR A 39 -8.90 -3.17 7.98
C TYR A 39 -7.39 -3.11 7.75
N TYR A 40 -6.90 -3.73 6.67
CA TYR A 40 -5.49 -3.65 6.29
C TYR A 40 -5.06 -2.21 6.01
N ALA A 41 -5.85 -1.46 5.24
CA ALA A 41 -5.58 -0.05 4.97
C ALA A 41 -5.50 0.79 6.27
N TYR A 42 -6.41 0.57 7.22
CA TYR A 42 -6.40 1.30 8.48
C TYR A 42 -5.23 0.91 9.39
N SER A 43 -4.98 -0.40 9.56
CA SER A 43 -4.08 -0.92 10.61
C SER A 43 -2.65 -1.22 10.16
N PHE A 44 -2.38 -1.22 8.85
CA PHE A 44 -1.04 -1.41 8.31
C PHE A 44 -0.60 -0.20 7.46
N VAL A 45 -1.42 0.19 6.47
CA VAL A 45 -1.08 1.33 5.60
C VAL A 45 -1.09 2.65 6.37
N GLY A 46 -2.08 2.85 7.25
CA GLY A 46 -2.15 4.01 8.15
C GLY A 46 -0.87 4.21 8.97
N PRO A 47 -0.47 3.26 9.84
CA PRO A 47 0.77 3.34 10.62
C PRO A 47 2.06 3.41 9.78
N THR A 48 2.04 2.91 8.55
CA THR A 48 3.17 3.02 7.61
C THR A 48 3.40 4.48 7.17
N PHE A 49 2.32 5.25 6.93
CA PHE A 49 2.41 6.56 6.28
C PHE A 49 2.09 7.75 7.18
N VAL A 50 1.11 7.63 8.08
CA VAL A 50 0.64 8.76 8.90
C VAL A 50 1.73 9.29 9.83
N PRO A 51 2.46 8.47 10.61
CA PRO A 51 3.56 8.96 11.45
C PRO A 51 4.64 9.69 10.64
N TYR A 52 4.91 9.21 9.42
CA TYR A 52 5.86 9.84 8.52
C TYR A 52 5.40 11.24 8.06
N VAL A 53 4.16 11.35 7.59
CA VAL A 53 3.60 12.63 7.13
C VAL A 53 3.46 13.62 8.30
N ASN A 54 3.03 13.13 9.47
CA ASN A 54 2.90 13.92 10.68
C ASN A 54 4.24 14.56 11.08
N TRP A 55 5.30 13.75 11.17
CA TRP A 55 6.66 14.22 11.39
C TRP A 55 7.10 15.23 10.32
N ALA A 56 6.86 14.93 9.04
CA ALA A 56 7.28 15.80 7.94
C ALA A 56 6.60 17.18 8.01
N LEU A 57 5.31 17.25 8.39
CA LEU A 57 4.59 18.51 8.57
C LEU A 57 5.14 19.32 9.74
N ARG A 58 5.39 18.69 10.89
CA ARG A 58 5.92 19.38 12.09
C ARG A 58 7.33 19.91 11.85
N ASP A 59 8.24 19.06 11.37
CA ASP A 59 9.60 19.49 11.04
C ASP A 59 9.58 20.57 9.93
N ALA A 60 8.64 20.51 8.99
CA ALA A 60 8.49 21.55 7.97
C ALA A 60 8.08 22.92 8.55
N ILE A 61 7.16 22.93 9.51
CA ILE A 61 6.74 24.13 10.24
C ILE A 61 7.91 24.71 11.03
N GLU A 62 8.67 23.86 11.74
CA GLU A 62 9.84 24.28 12.53
C GLU A 62 10.93 24.91 11.66
N ARG A 63 11.14 24.39 10.45
CA ARG A 63 12.06 24.96 9.46
C ARG A 63 11.54 26.21 8.77
N GLY A 64 10.28 26.57 9.02
CA GLY A 64 9.64 27.76 8.50
C GLY A 64 9.16 27.64 7.06
N TYR A 65 8.97 26.43 6.54
CA TYR A 65 8.28 26.24 5.25
C TYR A 65 6.81 26.68 5.38
N LYS A 66 6.30 27.35 4.36
CA LYS A 66 4.91 27.84 4.28
C LYS A 66 4.00 26.89 3.50
N THR A 67 4.59 26.18 2.54
CA THR A 67 3.87 25.22 1.69
C THR A 67 4.69 23.95 1.55
N VAL A 68 4.02 22.80 1.69
CA VAL A 68 4.55 21.50 1.31
C VAL A 68 3.83 21.01 0.04
N TYR A 69 4.61 20.49 -0.90
CA TYR A 69 4.12 19.97 -2.18
C TYR A 69 4.21 18.44 -2.20
N PHE A 70 3.13 17.81 -2.63
CA PHE A 70 3.04 16.37 -2.80
C PHE A 70 3.07 16.04 -4.28
N ILE A 71 4.04 15.22 -4.70
CA ILE A 71 4.26 14.89 -6.12
C ILE A 71 3.36 13.72 -6.51
N SER A 72 2.76 13.77 -7.70
CA SER A 72 1.83 12.73 -8.16
C SER A 72 2.36 11.29 -8.08
N ARG A 73 1.43 10.33 -7.91
CA ARG A 73 1.64 8.91 -7.54
C ARG A 73 1.91 8.72 -6.05
N ASP A 74 3.13 9.00 -5.59
CA ASP A 74 3.52 8.76 -4.19
C ASP A 74 2.80 9.74 -3.25
N GLY A 75 2.76 11.02 -3.63
CA GLY A 75 2.13 12.07 -2.85
C GLY A 75 0.60 12.00 -2.79
N TYR A 76 -0.06 11.15 -3.59
CA TYR A 76 -1.52 11.11 -3.66
C TYR A 76 -2.16 10.80 -2.30
N TYR A 77 -1.78 9.66 -1.72
CA TYR A 77 -2.24 9.25 -0.38
C TYR A 77 -1.62 10.10 0.73
N LEU A 78 -0.35 10.51 0.57
CA LEU A 78 0.33 11.33 1.57
C LEU A 78 -0.31 12.71 1.71
N LYS A 79 -0.83 13.30 0.62
CA LYS A 79 -1.56 14.57 0.68
C LYS A 79 -2.90 14.41 1.40
N GLN A 80 -3.66 13.34 1.15
CA GLN A 80 -4.92 13.08 1.86
C GLN A 80 -4.69 13.04 3.37
N ILE A 81 -3.64 12.32 3.80
CA ILE A 81 -3.20 12.30 5.20
C ILE A 81 -2.88 13.73 5.68
N ALA A 82 -2.07 14.47 4.94
CA ALA A 82 -1.65 15.81 5.32
C ALA A 82 -2.82 16.79 5.45
N ASP A 83 -3.79 16.73 4.55
CA ASP A 83 -4.99 17.56 4.59
C ASP A 83 -5.77 17.30 5.89
N VAL A 84 -5.98 16.03 6.25
CA VAL A 84 -6.64 15.63 7.51
C VAL A 84 -5.87 16.13 8.74
N LEU A 85 -4.55 15.95 8.78
CA LEU A 85 -3.73 16.38 9.91
C LEU A 85 -3.72 17.92 10.05
N ILE A 86 -3.58 18.65 8.93
CA ILE A 86 -3.59 20.12 8.91
C ILE A 86 -4.94 20.65 9.42
N GLU A 87 -6.05 20.08 8.97
CA GLU A 87 -7.40 20.48 9.41
C GLU A 87 -7.63 20.15 10.89
N THR A 88 -7.31 18.92 11.31
CA THR A 88 -7.58 18.43 12.67
C THR A 88 -6.75 19.16 13.72
N GLU A 89 -5.46 19.37 13.47
CA GLU A 89 -4.54 20.04 14.39
C GLU A 89 -4.43 21.56 14.15
N GLN A 90 -5.14 22.11 13.15
CA GLN A 90 -5.08 23.52 12.74
C GLN A 90 -3.64 24.00 12.44
N LEU A 91 -2.88 23.19 11.72
CA LEU A 91 -1.46 23.45 11.46
C LEU A 91 -1.26 24.67 10.55
N PRO A 92 -0.29 25.56 10.84
CA PRO A 92 -0.05 26.80 10.09
C PRO A 92 0.77 26.57 8.80
N ILE A 93 0.45 25.55 8.02
CA ILE A 93 1.14 25.17 6.77
C ILE A 93 0.15 24.79 5.68
N LYS A 94 0.48 25.06 4.41
CA LYS A 94 -0.35 24.69 3.27
C LYS A 94 0.12 23.37 2.66
N ALA A 95 -0.80 22.48 2.32
CA ALA A 95 -0.53 21.31 1.51
C ALA A 95 -1.04 21.52 0.07
N LYS A 96 -0.15 21.37 -0.92
CA LYS A 96 -0.50 21.46 -2.34
C LYS A 96 -0.09 20.21 -3.09
N PHE A 97 -0.82 19.89 -4.15
CA PHE A 97 -0.47 18.80 -5.04
C PHE A 97 0.23 19.34 -6.28
N ILE A 98 1.27 18.64 -6.74
CA ILE A 98 1.95 18.93 -8.00
C ILE A 98 2.04 17.68 -8.85
N TYR A 99 1.66 17.82 -10.11
CA TYR A 99 1.64 16.71 -11.07
C TYR A 99 3.01 16.61 -11.72
N GLY A 100 3.74 15.56 -11.38
CA GLY A 100 5.12 15.35 -11.76
C GLY A 100 5.44 13.88 -11.89
N SER A 101 6.27 13.52 -12.85
CA SER A 101 6.71 12.14 -13.01
C SER A 101 8.07 12.09 -13.70
N ARG A 102 8.71 10.92 -13.63
CA ARG A 102 9.93 10.64 -14.41
C ARG A 102 9.69 10.84 -15.91
N LYS A 103 8.49 10.53 -16.42
CA LYS A 103 8.12 10.71 -17.84
C LYS A 103 8.04 12.19 -18.22
N ALA A 104 7.46 13.01 -17.34
CA ALA A 104 7.26 14.44 -17.60
C ALA A 104 8.53 15.28 -17.40
N TRP A 105 9.35 14.95 -16.40
CA TRP A 105 10.42 15.84 -15.95
C TRP A 105 11.82 15.44 -16.41
N ARG A 106 12.13 14.15 -16.54
CA ARG A 106 13.52 13.68 -16.67
C ARG A 106 14.23 14.30 -17.89
N VAL A 107 13.67 14.10 -19.07
CA VAL A 107 14.25 14.59 -20.33
C VAL A 107 14.22 16.11 -20.37
N ALA A 108 13.10 16.73 -19.99
CA ALA A 108 12.97 18.19 -19.94
C ALA A 108 14.02 18.88 -19.05
N SER A 109 14.55 18.16 -18.05
CA SER A 109 15.57 18.68 -17.13
C SER A 109 17.00 18.69 -17.67
N PHE A 110 17.27 18.10 -18.83
CA PHE A 110 18.60 18.16 -19.45
C PHE A 110 18.78 19.56 -20.01
N ILE A 111 19.61 20.39 -19.34
CA ILE A 111 19.83 21.79 -19.71
C ILE A 111 20.98 21.89 -20.70
N ASP A 112 22.18 21.57 -20.23
CA ASP A 112 23.42 21.67 -20.99
C ASP A 112 24.00 20.29 -21.37
N GLU A 113 23.64 19.25 -20.63
CA GLU A 113 24.13 17.88 -20.84
C GLU A 113 23.06 16.83 -20.51
N VAL A 114 23.20 15.66 -21.12
CA VAL A 114 22.44 14.47 -20.75
C VAL A 114 23.07 13.86 -19.51
N ASP A 115 22.27 13.71 -18.45
CA ASP A 115 22.75 13.20 -17.17
C ASP A 115 23.28 11.76 -17.33
N PRO A 116 24.54 11.46 -16.93
CA PRO A 116 25.08 10.10 -16.94
C PRO A 116 24.22 9.08 -16.21
N ALA A 117 23.46 9.49 -15.18
CA ALA A 117 22.52 8.64 -14.47
C ALA A 117 21.45 8.02 -15.39
N SER A 118 21.17 8.66 -16.54
CA SER A 118 20.23 8.18 -17.56
C SER A 118 20.61 6.82 -18.16
N PHE A 119 21.90 6.49 -18.17
CA PHE A 119 22.44 5.24 -18.73
C PHE A 119 22.80 4.21 -17.66
N THR A 120 22.36 4.42 -16.41
CA THR A 120 22.52 3.45 -15.32
C THR A 120 21.32 2.49 -15.26
N PRO A 121 21.40 1.40 -14.45
CA PRO A 121 20.26 0.52 -14.20
C PRO A 121 19.01 1.18 -13.60
N PHE A 122 19.06 2.46 -13.23
CA PHE A 122 17.95 3.22 -12.64
C PHE A 122 17.53 4.42 -13.51
N GLY A 123 18.12 4.54 -14.70
CA GLY A 123 17.96 5.66 -15.64
C GLY A 123 16.78 5.49 -16.59
N MET A 124 16.95 5.90 -17.85
CA MET A 124 15.92 5.77 -18.89
C MET A 124 15.71 4.33 -19.34
N PHE A 125 16.78 3.53 -19.35
CA PHE A 125 16.78 2.14 -19.81
C PHE A 125 16.74 1.15 -18.64
N THR A 126 15.79 1.36 -17.70
CA THR A 126 15.69 0.58 -16.45
C THR A 126 15.13 -0.83 -16.68
N VAL A 127 14.00 -0.94 -17.39
CA VAL A 127 13.36 -2.21 -17.76
C VAL A 127 12.98 -2.13 -19.24
N MET A 128 13.52 -3.05 -20.03
CA MET A 128 13.23 -3.22 -21.44
C MET A 128 12.96 -4.69 -21.66
N ASP A 129 11.69 -5.07 -21.86
CA ASP A 129 11.36 -6.47 -22.08
C ASP A 129 11.66 -6.86 -23.54
N ASP A 130 11.44 -5.92 -24.48
CA ASP A 130 11.61 -6.09 -25.92
C ASP A 130 12.15 -4.82 -26.62
N PHE A 131 12.32 -4.93 -27.94
CA PHE A 131 12.84 -3.85 -28.78
C PHE A 131 11.96 -2.59 -28.77
N ASP A 132 10.64 -2.74 -28.72
CA ASP A 132 9.70 -1.61 -28.67
C ASP A 132 9.86 -0.83 -27.36
N ASP A 133 10.09 -1.52 -26.24
CA ASP A 133 10.39 -0.87 -24.96
C ASP A 133 11.71 -0.09 -25.00
N MET A 134 12.74 -0.62 -25.67
CA MET A 134 14.00 0.09 -25.89
C MET A 134 13.78 1.36 -26.73
N VAL A 135 13.05 1.26 -27.85
CA VAL A 135 12.70 2.41 -28.70
C VAL A 135 11.96 3.48 -27.88
N LYS A 136 10.91 3.11 -27.15
CA LYS A 136 10.16 4.05 -26.29
C LYS A 136 11.02 4.68 -25.20
N SER A 137 11.98 3.93 -24.65
CA SER A 137 12.91 4.42 -23.64
C SER A 137 13.88 5.46 -24.21
N SER A 138 14.27 5.31 -25.47
CA SER A 138 15.17 6.24 -26.19
C SER A 138 14.61 7.65 -26.41
N GLN A 139 13.29 7.83 -26.25
CA GLN A 139 12.58 9.08 -26.53
C GLN A 139 12.48 9.47 -28.02
N LEU A 140 12.92 8.58 -28.92
CA LEU A 140 12.93 8.80 -30.37
C LEU A 140 11.95 7.85 -31.07
N PRO A 141 11.40 8.25 -32.23
CA PRO A 141 10.81 7.33 -33.18
C PRO A 141 11.83 6.29 -33.65
N GLU A 142 11.37 5.07 -33.95
CA GLU A 142 12.24 3.95 -34.34
C GLU A 142 13.13 4.27 -35.55
N GLU A 143 12.55 4.85 -36.61
CA GLU A 143 13.28 5.18 -37.83
C GLU A 143 14.43 6.16 -37.55
N GLU A 144 14.19 7.18 -36.73
CA GLU A 144 15.20 8.16 -36.32
C GLU A 144 16.25 7.52 -35.42
N LEU A 145 15.84 6.67 -34.47
CA LEU A 145 16.76 5.96 -33.58
C LEU A 145 17.73 5.09 -34.37
N LEU A 146 17.25 4.33 -35.35
CA LEU A 146 18.08 3.44 -36.16
C LEU A 146 18.95 4.17 -37.19
N GLN A 147 18.61 5.41 -37.55
CA GLN A 147 19.51 6.27 -38.31
C GLN A 147 20.71 6.74 -37.47
N ILE A 148 20.48 7.03 -36.18
CA ILE A 148 21.52 7.49 -35.25
C ILE A 148 22.37 6.32 -34.72
N LEU A 149 21.72 5.19 -34.43
CA LEU A 149 22.29 3.99 -33.80
C LEU A 149 21.88 2.73 -34.59
N PRO A 150 22.38 2.52 -35.81
CA PRO A 150 22.00 1.40 -36.67
C PRO A 150 22.33 0.03 -36.06
N GLU A 151 23.33 -0.05 -35.19
CA GLU A 151 23.71 -1.26 -34.46
C GLU A 151 22.58 -1.81 -33.57
N LEU A 152 21.61 -0.98 -33.19
CA LEU A 152 20.50 -1.41 -32.35
C LEU A 152 19.58 -2.40 -33.06
N GLU A 153 19.54 -2.40 -34.40
CA GLU A 153 18.72 -3.32 -35.20
C GLU A 153 19.01 -4.80 -34.86
N GLY A 154 20.25 -5.11 -34.45
CA GLY A 154 20.65 -6.45 -34.03
C GLY A 154 19.85 -6.99 -32.84
N TYR A 155 19.30 -6.11 -31.98
CA TYR A 155 18.54 -6.51 -30.80
C TYR A 155 17.07 -6.82 -31.09
N ARG A 156 16.57 -6.61 -32.33
CA ARG A 156 15.13 -6.78 -32.65
C ARG A 156 14.59 -8.18 -32.37
N ASN A 157 15.42 -9.19 -32.59
CA ASN A 157 15.03 -10.60 -32.44
C ASN A 157 15.56 -11.23 -31.15
N GLU A 158 16.14 -10.44 -30.24
CA GLU A 158 16.58 -10.96 -28.95
C GLU A 158 15.37 -11.37 -28.10
N PRO A 159 15.41 -12.54 -27.44
CA PRO A 159 14.29 -13.03 -26.65
C PRO A 159 14.03 -12.19 -25.37
N THR A 160 15.02 -11.39 -24.95
CA THR A 160 14.93 -10.49 -23.79
C THR A 160 16.02 -9.41 -23.88
N LEU A 161 15.72 -8.18 -23.44
CA LEU A 161 16.71 -7.10 -23.37
C LEU A 161 17.18 -6.81 -21.93
N THR A 162 17.38 -7.87 -21.16
CA THR A 162 17.75 -7.80 -19.73
C THR A 162 19.20 -8.27 -19.49
N GLY A 163 19.69 -8.17 -18.25
CA GLY A 163 21.03 -8.63 -17.87
C GLY A 163 22.15 -7.92 -18.65
N ASP A 164 23.09 -8.70 -19.17
CA ASP A 164 24.26 -8.19 -19.90
C ASP A 164 23.87 -7.48 -21.21
N ILE A 165 22.76 -7.88 -21.85
CA ILE A 165 22.23 -7.21 -23.04
C ILE A 165 21.84 -5.76 -22.68
N ALA A 166 21.17 -5.56 -21.54
CA ALA A 166 20.81 -4.23 -21.07
C ALA A 166 22.06 -3.36 -20.77
N VAL A 167 23.16 -3.98 -20.30
CA VAL A 167 24.43 -3.28 -20.08
C VAL A 167 24.99 -2.80 -21.41
N GLY A 168 25.07 -3.66 -22.42
CA GLY A 168 25.54 -3.30 -23.77
C GLY A 168 24.70 -2.20 -24.41
N ILE A 169 23.36 -2.31 -24.33
CA ILE A 169 22.45 -1.26 -24.84
C ILE A 169 22.74 0.09 -24.17
N ARG A 170 22.84 0.12 -22.84
CA ARG A 170 23.15 1.35 -22.09
C ARG A 170 24.50 1.93 -22.48
N GLU A 171 25.50 1.08 -22.72
CA GLU A 171 26.82 1.49 -23.17
C GLU A 171 26.76 2.17 -24.55
N ILE A 172 26.09 1.56 -25.52
CA ILE A 172 25.86 2.12 -26.87
C ILE A 172 25.26 3.53 -26.78
N PHE A 173 24.15 3.66 -26.04
CA PHE A 173 23.51 4.96 -25.85
C PHE A 173 24.41 5.98 -25.13
N SER A 174 25.19 5.54 -24.15
CA SER A 174 26.10 6.41 -23.38
C SER A 174 27.29 6.93 -24.18
N GLN A 175 27.69 6.24 -25.25
CA GLN A 175 28.84 6.59 -26.09
C GLN A 175 28.45 7.42 -27.32
N SER A 176 27.15 7.49 -27.65
CA SER A 176 26.68 8.21 -28.83
C SER A 176 26.43 9.69 -28.56
N GLU A 177 27.38 10.53 -29.00
CA GLU A 177 27.23 11.99 -28.96
C GLU A 177 26.08 12.48 -29.86
N ALA A 178 25.84 11.82 -31.00
CA ALA A 178 24.73 12.14 -31.89
C ALA A 178 23.38 11.94 -31.17
N TYR A 179 23.21 10.83 -30.46
CA TYR A 179 22.02 10.58 -29.65
C TYR A 179 21.88 11.60 -28.50
N LYS A 180 22.96 11.89 -27.77
CA LYS A 180 22.92 12.87 -26.67
C LYS A 180 22.52 14.27 -27.16
N ASN A 181 23.08 14.71 -28.28
CA ASN A 181 22.75 16.00 -28.88
C ASN A 181 21.27 16.05 -29.28
N ARG A 182 20.77 14.99 -29.92
CA ARG A 182 19.35 14.93 -30.27
C ARG A 182 18.45 14.92 -29.04
N LEU A 183 18.85 14.23 -27.99
CA LEU A 183 18.10 14.20 -26.73
C LEU A 183 18.08 15.57 -26.03
N LEU A 184 19.14 16.37 -26.16
CA LEU A 184 19.19 17.77 -25.69
C LEU A 184 18.25 18.69 -26.48
N GLU A 185 18.14 18.50 -27.79
CA GLU A 185 17.16 19.23 -28.60
C GLU A 185 15.73 18.90 -28.14
N ILE A 186 15.42 17.61 -27.96
CA ILE A 186 14.12 17.16 -27.42
C ILE A 186 13.87 17.73 -26.03
N ALA A 187 14.91 17.79 -25.18
CA ALA A 187 14.82 18.40 -23.86
C ALA A 187 14.45 19.87 -23.96
N ALA A 188 15.13 20.64 -24.81
CA ALA A 188 14.86 22.05 -25.04
C ALA A 188 13.45 22.31 -25.61
N GLU A 189 12.95 21.42 -26.48
CA GLU A 189 11.58 21.48 -27.01
C GLU A 189 10.53 21.21 -25.91
N ARG A 190 10.78 20.24 -25.01
CA ARG A 190 9.83 19.82 -23.96
C ARG A 190 9.87 20.71 -22.72
N ARG A 191 11.00 21.36 -22.42
CA ARG A 191 11.19 22.14 -21.17
C ARG A 191 10.20 23.29 -20.98
N PRO A 192 9.87 24.12 -21.99
CA PRO A 192 9.06 25.32 -21.77
C PRO A 192 7.70 25.05 -21.12
N ILE A 193 6.99 23.99 -21.52
CA ILE A 193 5.67 23.67 -20.93
C ILE A 193 5.80 23.17 -19.48
N VAL A 194 6.88 22.46 -19.15
CA VAL A 194 7.19 22.02 -17.79
C VAL A 194 7.51 23.23 -16.91
N THR A 195 8.38 24.12 -17.40
CA THR A 195 8.75 25.35 -16.70
C THR A 195 7.54 26.26 -16.45
N ASP A 196 6.66 26.41 -17.44
CA ASP A 196 5.42 27.19 -17.26
C ASP A 196 4.48 26.56 -16.22
N TYR A 197 4.38 25.23 -16.19
CA TYR A 197 3.62 24.52 -15.15
C TYR A 197 4.21 24.76 -13.76
N LEU A 198 5.53 24.67 -13.60
CA LEU A 198 6.18 24.92 -12.31
C LEU A 198 5.98 26.38 -11.84
N LYS A 199 6.11 27.35 -12.76
CA LYS A 199 5.82 28.77 -12.48
C LYS A 199 4.36 29.02 -12.09
N GLN A 200 3.44 28.24 -12.65
CA GLN A 200 2.02 28.34 -12.35
C GLN A 200 1.69 27.80 -10.95
N GLU A 201 2.29 26.68 -10.55
CA GLU A 201 1.90 25.96 -9.32
C GLU A 201 2.74 26.32 -8.09
N ILE A 202 4.02 26.69 -8.30
CA ILE A 202 4.97 26.97 -7.21
C ILE A 202 5.11 28.48 -7.02
N ASN A 203 4.89 28.91 -5.78
CA ASN A 203 5.23 30.25 -5.35
C ASN A 203 6.72 30.31 -4.94
N PHE A 204 7.56 30.91 -5.78
CA PHE A 204 9.00 31.04 -5.52
C PHE A 204 9.36 32.13 -4.49
N ASP A 205 8.38 32.90 -4.00
CA ASP A 205 8.57 33.94 -2.99
C ASP A 205 8.39 33.42 -1.55
N GLU A 206 7.97 32.16 -1.38
CA GLU A 206 7.83 31.52 -0.07
C GLU A 206 8.80 30.34 0.07
N LYS A 207 9.16 30.02 1.32
CA LYS A 207 9.88 28.78 1.61
C LYS A 207 8.94 27.60 1.44
N PHE A 208 9.34 26.60 0.66
CA PHE A 208 8.58 25.37 0.46
C PHE A 208 9.44 24.12 0.56
N ALA A 209 8.78 22.98 0.70
CA ALA A 209 9.40 21.65 0.62
C ALA A 209 8.50 20.66 -0.13
N PHE A 210 9.06 19.53 -0.53
CA PHE A 210 8.33 18.42 -1.12
C PHE A 210 8.27 17.25 -0.16
N ILE A 211 7.14 16.54 -0.15
CA ILE A 211 6.97 15.30 0.61
C ILE A 211 6.77 14.16 -0.40
N GLU A 212 7.72 13.23 -0.39
CA GLU A 212 7.72 12.00 -1.19
C GLU A 212 7.97 10.81 -0.24
N PHE A 213 7.63 9.57 -0.60
CA PHE A 213 7.81 8.46 0.34
C PHE A 213 9.25 7.93 0.31
N TRP A 214 9.66 7.35 -0.82
CA TRP A 214 10.93 6.64 -0.96
C TRP A 214 11.54 6.92 -2.33
N GLY A 215 12.85 7.09 -2.37
CA GLY A 215 13.55 7.26 -3.64
C GLY A 215 15.05 7.42 -3.47
N ARG A 216 15.78 7.31 -4.59
CA ARG A 216 17.23 7.54 -4.64
C ARG A 216 17.61 9.02 -4.85
N GLY A 217 16.61 9.89 -5.03
CA GLY A 217 16.82 11.33 -5.22
C GLY A 217 16.93 11.79 -6.68
N TYR A 218 16.97 10.90 -7.67
CA TYR A 218 17.15 11.33 -9.06
C TYR A 218 15.99 12.20 -9.61
N THR A 219 14.75 11.91 -9.21
CA THR A 219 13.59 12.78 -9.50
C THR A 219 13.74 14.15 -8.83
N GLN A 220 14.25 14.19 -7.61
CA GLN A 220 14.54 15.43 -6.90
C GLN A 220 15.61 16.23 -7.65
N ASP A 221 16.72 15.61 -8.07
CA ASP A 221 17.80 16.30 -8.80
C ASP A 221 17.31 16.83 -10.16
N THR A 222 16.47 16.06 -10.85
CA THR A 222 15.73 16.48 -12.05
C THR A 222 14.89 17.72 -11.77
N LEU A 223 14.11 17.70 -10.69
CA LEU A 223 13.26 18.83 -10.31
C LEU A 223 14.10 20.04 -9.89
N THR A 224 15.22 19.87 -9.20
CA THR A 224 16.13 20.97 -8.82
C THR A 224 16.58 21.77 -10.04
N ARG A 225 16.96 21.09 -11.14
CA ARG A 225 17.34 21.76 -12.39
C ARG A 225 16.17 22.53 -13.00
N LEU A 226 14.98 21.92 -13.04
CA LEU A 226 13.77 22.56 -13.57
C LEU A 226 13.30 23.75 -12.72
N LEU A 227 13.44 23.69 -11.40
CA LEU A 227 13.13 24.81 -10.50
C LEU A 227 14.09 25.97 -10.73
N LYS A 228 15.38 25.70 -10.93
CA LYS A 228 16.39 26.71 -11.26
C LYS A 228 16.08 27.40 -12.59
N ASP A 229 15.76 26.62 -13.62
CA ASP A 229 15.34 27.14 -14.93
C ASP A 229 14.05 27.98 -14.80
N ALA A 230 13.08 27.50 -14.04
CA ALA A 230 11.80 28.19 -13.83
C ALA A 230 11.94 29.50 -13.05
N ALA A 231 12.75 29.52 -12.00
CA ALA A 231 12.94 30.71 -11.18
C ALA A 231 13.99 31.70 -11.75
N GLY A 232 14.83 31.26 -12.68
CA GLY A 232 15.97 32.03 -13.18
C GLY A 232 17.06 32.29 -12.14
N LYS A 233 17.07 31.53 -11.04
CA LYS A 233 18.02 31.63 -9.91
C LYS A 233 18.12 30.28 -9.21
N ASP A 234 19.13 30.09 -8.37
CA ASP A 234 19.20 28.90 -7.51
C ASP A 234 18.02 28.89 -6.52
N VAL A 235 17.43 27.70 -6.34
CA VAL A 235 16.26 27.49 -5.49
C VAL A 235 16.51 26.27 -4.61
N PRO A 236 16.52 26.41 -3.28
CA PRO A 236 16.57 25.28 -2.37
C PRO A 236 15.41 24.32 -2.64
N ASN A 237 15.73 23.04 -2.81
CA ASN A 237 14.77 21.98 -3.14
C ASN A 237 14.73 20.90 -2.04
N PRO A 238 14.15 21.20 -0.87
CA PRO A 238 14.09 20.25 0.24
C PRO A 238 13.01 19.20 0.04
N PHE A 239 13.40 17.94 0.19
CA PHE A 239 12.53 16.77 0.16
C PHE A 239 12.52 16.07 1.51
N TYR A 240 11.32 15.66 1.92
CA TYR A 240 11.12 14.67 2.96
C TYR A 240 11.05 13.29 2.34
N TYR A 241 11.73 12.34 2.97
CA TYR A 241 11.70 10.93 2.66
C TYR A 241 11.50 10.12 3.93
N VAL A 242 10.80 8.97 3.84
CA VAL A 242 10.83 7.98 4.91
C VAL A 242 12.28 7.55 5.16
N ARG A 243 13.01 7.31 4.08
CA ARG A 243 14.44 7.00 4.08
C ARG A 243 15.01 7.27 2.68
N ASN A 244 16.28 7.63 2.62
CA ASN A 244 17.03 7.80 1.38
C ASN A 244 18.53 7.63 1.71
N PHE A 245 19.29 6.97 0.83
CA PHE A 245 20.70 6.65 1.05
C PHE A 245 21.69 7.66 0.45
N THR A 246 21.22 8.68 -0.28
CA THR A 246 22.07 9.67 -0.92
C THR A 246 22.24 10.89 -0.01
N GLU A 247 23.40 11.52 -0.05
CA GLU A 247 23.68 12.74 0.75
C GLU A 247 22.94 13.95 0.19
N THR A 248 22.87 15.05 0.97
CA THR A 248 22.42 16.34 0.44
C THR A 248 23.51 16.92 -0.45
N THR A 249 23.15 17.35 -1.67
CA THR A 249 24.10 17.88 -2.64
C THR A 249 23.57 19.20 -3.22
N GLY A 250 24.29 20.29 -2.99
CA GLY A 250 23.86 21.63 -3.40
C GLY A 250 22.45 21.96 -2.89
N GLU A 251 21.56 22.38 -3.79
CA GLU A 251 20.16 22.71 -3.47
C GLU A 251 19.26 21.47 -3.27
N SER A 252 19.76 20.25 -3.53
CA SER A 252 19.03 19.00 -3.35
C SER A 252 19.09 18.54 -1.89
N ILE A 253 18.24 19.14 -1.05
CA ILE A 253 18.22 18.98 0.42
C ILE A 253 17.34 17.78 0.81
N ARG A 254 17.82 16.91 1.71
CA ARG A 254 17.14 15.64 2.06
C ARG A 254 16.93 15.49 3.56
N HIS A 255 15.66 15.49 3.98
CA HIS A 255 15.19 15.20 5.33
C HIS A 255 14.74 13.75 5.42
N ARG A 256 15.10 13.04 6.48
CA ARG A 256 14.84 11.59 6.62
C ARG A 256 14.08 11.29 7.90
N PHE A 257 13.04 10.48 7.76
CA PHE A 257 12.28 9.99 8.90
C PHE A 257 13.09 8.95 9.67
N THR A 258 13.46 7.83 9.06
CA THR A 258 14.19 6.76 9.74
C THR A 258 15.64 6.62 9.28
N GLN A 259 16.46 5.96 10.11
CA GLN A 259 17.80 5.48 9.77
C GLN A 259 17.83 3.97 9.51
N MET A 260 16.68 3.28 9.54
CA MET A 260 16.59 1.85 9.29
C MET A 260 17.30 1.45 7.98
N PRO A 261 18.19 0.44 8.02
CA PRO A 261 18.92 -0.05 6.84
C PRO A 261 18.06 -1.02 6.02
N ALA A 262 16.86 -0.59 5.62
CA ALA A 262 15.91 -1.40 4.88
C ALA A 262 15.61 -0.79 3.50
N ASN A 263 15.15 -1.62 2.56
CA ASN A 263 14.67 -1.18 1.26
C ASN A 263 13.14 -1.03 1.30
N PHE A 264 12.65 0.21 1.15
CA PHE A 264 11.23 0.53 1.22
C PHE A 264 10.53 0.50 -0.14
N SER A 265 11.19 -0.01 -1.19
CA SER A 265 10.60 -0.09 -2.54
C SER A 265 9.33 -0.93 -2.61
N ASP A 266 9.12 -1.87 -1.69
CA ASP A 266 7.91 -2.71 -1.68
C ASP A 266 6.64 -1.85 -1.56
N PHE A 267 6.67 -0.82 -0.72
CA PHE A 267 5.55 0.09 -0.50
C PHE A 267 5.19 0.91 -1.74
N GLU A 268 6.02 0.95 -2.79
CA GLU A 268 5.63 1.52 -4.10
C GLU A 268 4.38 0.84 -4.67
N SER A 269 4.14 -0.44 -4.34
CA SER A 269 2.94 -1.17 -4.76
C SER A 269 1.65 -0.59 -4.17
N ILE A 270 1.72 0.10 -3.02
CA ILE A 270 0.57 0.83 -2.46
C ILE A 270 0.30 2.07 -3.31
N PHE A 271 1.32 2.86 -3.65
CA PHE A 271 1.16 4.05 -4.50
C PHE A 271 0.74 3.71 -5.94
N ALA A 272 1.06 2.50 -6.41
CA ALA A 272 0.60 1.98 -7.70
C ALA A 272 -0.93 1.74 -7.77
N THR A 273 -1.63 1.78 -6.63
CA THR A 273 -3.09 1.67 -6.54
C THR A 273 -3.84 2.97 -6.84
N THR A 274 -3.14 4.07 -7.08
CA THR A 274 -3.76 5.36 -7.41
C THR A 274 -4.64 5.30 -8.65
N PRO A 275 -5.70 6.14 -8.75
CA PRO A 275 -6.75 6.02 -9.77
C PRO A 275 -6.36 6.59 -11.15
N TYR A 276 -5.06 6.78 -11.40
CA TYR A 276 -4.53 7.29 -12.66
C TYR A 276 -3.10 6.77 -12.90
N GLU A 277 -2.70 6.73 -14.17
CA GLU A 277 -1.34 6.34 -14.54
C GLU A 277 -0.32 7.47 -14.28
N SER A 278 0.98 7.16 -14.39
CA SER A 278 2.03 8.18 -14.28
C SER A 278 1.82 9.31 -15.29
N ILE A 279 1.84 10.56 -14.82
CA ILE A 279 1.63 11.77 -15.64
C ILE A 279 2.62 11.78 -16.80
N PRO A 280 2.18 11.61 -18.07
CA PRO A 280 3.08 11.52 -19.20
C PRO A 280 3.63 12.89 -19.62
N GLY A 281 2.92 13.96 -19.30
CA GLY A 281 3.28 15.33 -19.67
C GLY A 281 2.14 16.30 -19.43
N TYR A 282 2.16 17.42 -20.14
CA TYR A 282 1.23 18.54 -19.97
C TYR A 282 0.65 19.00 -21.30
N LYS A 283 -0.46 19.72 -21.23
CA LYS A 283 -1.10 20.40 -22.38
C LYS A 283 -1.47 21.82 -21.98
N ARG A 284 -1.55 22.73 -22.97
CA ARG A 284 -2.12 24.07 -22.75
C ARG A 284 -3.61 24.04 -23.01
N VAL A 285 -4.40 24.47 -22.04
CA VAL A 285 -5.87 24.59 -22.13
C VAL A 285 -6.23 25.96 -21.58
N ASP A 286 -6.89 26.79 -22.39
CA ASP A 286 -7.38 28.12 -21.99
C ASP A 286 -6.33 29.01 -21.29
N GLY A 287 -5.10 29.00 -21.80
CA GLY A 287 -3.97 29.78 -21.26
C GLY A 287 -3.34 29.21 -19.99
N ARG A 288 -3.84 28.09 -19.46
CA ARG A 288 -3.25 27.35 -18.34
C ARG A 288 -2.48 26.13 -18.83
N VAL A 289 -1.51 25.68 -18.05
CA VAL A 289 -0.85 24.40 -18.26
C VAL A 289 -1.50 23.35 -17.36
N GLU A 290 -2.05 22.31 -17.97
CA GLU A 290 -2.72 21.21 -17.28
C GLU A 290 -1.97 19.89 -17.48
N PRO A 291 -1.87 19.04 -16.45
CA PRO A 291 -1.35 17.69 -16.61
C PRO A 291 -2.27 16.85 -17.51
N ILE A 292 -1.66 15.93 -18.25
CA ILE A 292 -2.39 14.91 -19.01
C ILE A 292 -2.74 13.77 -18.05
N PHE A 293 -4.03 13.49 -17.89
CA PHE A 293 -4.51 12.40 -17.06
C PHE A 293 -4.93 11.19 -17.90
N ILE A 294 -4.48 10.02 -17.46
CA ILE A 294 -4.94 8.73 -17.97
C ILE A 294 -5.57 8.00 -16.78
N PRO A 295 -6.90 7.88 -16.70
CA PRO A 295 -7.58 7.18 -15.62
C PRO A 295 -7.16 5.70 -15.55
N LYS A 296 -7.09 5.16 -14.34
CA LYS A 296 -6.77 3.76 -14.07
C LYS A 296 -7.71 3.23 -12.99
N GLU A 297 -8.45 2.18 -13.29
CA GLU A 297 -9.27 1.51 -12.28
C GLU A 297 -8.39 0.72 -11.29
N ASN A 298 -8.74 0.80 -10.01
CA ASN A 298 -8.10 0.01 -8.96
C ASN A 298 -9.05 -0.23 -7.78
N ASP A 299 -9.36 -1.49 -7.53
CA ASP A 299 -10.33 -1.89 -6.49
C ASP A 299 -9.86 -1.59 -5.06
N SER A 300 -8.54 -1.43 -4.85
CA SER A 300 -7.97 -1.13 -3.53
C SER A 300 -7.99 0.37 -3.22
N HIS A 301 -8.12 1.23 -4.23
CA HIS A 301 -7.95 2.68 -4.10
C HIS A 301 -8.90 3.31 -3.07
N GLN A 302 -10.18 2.95 -3.15
CA GLN A 302 -11.22 3.50 -2.30
C GLN A 302 -10.98 3.10 -0.83
N ALA A 303 -10.78 1.80 -0.58
CA ALA A 303 -10.51 1.28 0.74
C ALA A 303 -9.26 1.91 1.37
N ILE A 304 -8.20 2.13 0.58
CA ILE A 304 -7.00 2.83 1.06
C ILE A 304 -7.34 4.25 1.44
N SER A 305 -7.91 5.06 0.53
CA SER A 305 -8.19 6.48 0.77
C SER A 305 -9.05 6.70 2.02
N GLU A 306 -10.19 5.99 2.12
CA GLU A 306 -11.12 6.14 3.25
C GLU A 306 -10.46 5.79 4.59
N ASN A 307 -9.64 4.73 4.62
CA ASN A 307 -9.08 4.24 5.87
C ASN A 307 -7.78 4.93 6.29
N ILE A 308 -6.98 5.47 5.36
CA ILE A 308 -5.82 6.29 5.74
C ILE A 308 -6.25 7.66 6.27
N GLU A 309 -7.32 8.25 5.71
CA GLU A 309 -7.90 9.50 6.21
C GLU A 309 -8.50 9.27 7.61
N ARG A 310 -9.26 8.18 7.76
CA ARG A 310 -9.80 7.80 9.08
C ARG A 310 -8.70 7.55 10.10
N PHE A 311 -7.64 6.82 9.73
CA PHE A 311 -6.51 6.60 10.62
C PHE A 311 -5.78 7.90 10.97
N ALA A 312 -5.54 8.78 9.99
CA ALA A 312 -4.90 10.08 10.22
C ALA A 312 -5.66 10.93 11.25
N LYS A 313 -6.99 10.97 11.12
CA LYS A 313 -7.85 11.65 12.09
C LYS A 313 -7.78 11.03 13.47
N ASP A 314 -8.01 9.71 13.57
CA ASP A 314 -7.98 9.00 14.86
C ASP A 314 -6.60 9.11 15.53
N TYR A 315 -5.51 9.14 14.73
CA TYR A 315 -4.13 9.27 15.19
C TYR A 315 -3.84 10.68 15.73
N ALA A 316 -4.25 11.74 15.03
CA ALA A 316 -4.14 13.12 15.52
C ALA A 316 -4.91 13.31 16.84
N GLU A 317 -6.12 12.74 16.93
CA GLU A 317 -6.96 12.80 18.13
C GLU A 317 -6.40 12.01 19.32
N LEU A 318 -5.36 11.18 19.13
CA LEU A 318 -4.64 10.57 20.26
C LEU A 318 -4.00 11.64 21.15
N ASN A 319 -3.60 12.81 20.65
CA ASN A 319 -2.97 13.86 21.48
C ASN A 319 -1.87 13.27 22.40
N VAL A 320 -0.88 12.61 21.80
CA VAL A 320 0.19 11.90 22.51
C VAL A 320 1.16 12.87 23.18
N ASP A 321 1.84 12.42 24.24
CA ASP A 321 2.68 13.29 25.08
C ASP A 321 3.96 13.77 24.38
N ASP A 322 4.62 12.89 23.63
CA ASP A 322 5.86 13.15 22.88
C ASP A 322 5.67 12.66 21.43
N PRO A 323 5.18 13.53 20.56
CA PRO A 323 4.65 13.08 19.29
C PRO A 323 5.75 12.78 18.27
N ASP A 324 6.92 13.44 18.35
CA ASP A 324 8.09 13.10 17.54
C ASP A 324 8.60 11.68 17.83
N ARG A 325 8.70 11.35 19.12
CA ARG A 325 9.13 10.02 19.54
C ARG A 325 8.09 8.96 19.22
N PHE A 326 6.80 9.28 19.39
CA PHE A 326 5.72 8.36 19.08
C PHE A 326 5.61 8.09 17.58
N ASP A 327 5.77 9.12 16.74
CA ASP A 327 5.77 8.97 15.28
C ASP A 327 6.86 7.96 14.87
N ARG A 328 8.10 8.16 15.36
CA ARG A 328 9.23 7.24 15.13
C ARG A 328 8.92 5.82 15.59
N PHE A 329 8.44 5.66 16.82
CA PHE A 329 8.11 4.36 17.38
C PHE A 329 7.09 3.61 16.52
N VAL A 330 5.97 4.25 16.15
CA VAL A 330 4.91 3.61 15.37
C VAL A 330 5.40 3.26 13.97
N GLY A 331 6.01 4.22 13.26
CA GLY A 331 6.47 4.00 11.90
C GLY A 331 7.53 2.90 11.82
N GLU A 332 8.58 2.96 12.66
CA GLU A 332 9.64 1.95 12.66
C GLU A 332 9.14 0.57 13.11
N SER A 333 8.21 0.51 14.07
CA SER A 333 7.59 -0.75 14.49
C SER A 333 6.80 -1.40 13.36
N GLU A 334 6.04 -0.61 12.59
CA GLU A 334 5.27 -1.10 11.45
C GLU A 334 6.19 -1.59 10.33
N PHE A 335 7.25 -0.83 10.01
CA PHE A 335 8.25 -1.25 9.03
C PHE A 335 8.94 -2.55 9.45
N GLU A 336 9.38 -2.66 10.70
CA GLU A 336 9.99 -3.86 11.25
C GLU A 336 9.02 -5.04 11.20
N TYR A 337 7.74 -4.82 11.55
CA TYR A 337 6.71 -5.84 11.49
C TYR A 337 6.53 -6.36 10.05
N TYR A 338 6.34 -5.47 9.08
CA TYR A 338 6.19 -5.82 7.67
C TYR A 338 7.34 -6.71 7.17
N PHE A 339 8.60 -6.30 7.41
CA PHE A 339 9.76 -7.05 6.92
C PHE A 339 9.97 -8.38 7.63
N ARG A 340 9.57 -8.51 8.91
CA ARG A 340 9.77 -9.74 9.70
C ARG A 340 8.62 -10.73 9.60
N HIS A 341 7.43 -10.28 9.20
CA HIS A 341 6.22 -11.10 9.17
C HIS A 341 5.60 -11.21 7.77
N PRO A 342 6.34 -11.68 6.75
CA PRO A 342 5.81 -11.81 5.38
C PRO A 342 4.68 -12.86 5.27
N PHE A 343 4.47 -13.68 6.29
CA PHE A 343 3.37 -14.65 6.36
C PHE A 343 2.17 -14.15 7.15
N ASP A 344 2.19 -12.90 7.62
CA ASP A 344 1.03 -12.30 8.28
C ASP A 344 -0.18 -12.42 7.33
N PRO A 345 -1.34 -12.89 7.82
CA PRO A 345 -2.48 -13.13 6.95
C PRO A 345 -3.05 -11.90 6.27
N TYR A 346 -2.94 -10.71 6.85
CA TYR A 346 -3.36 -9.48 6.20
C TYR A 346 -2.35 -9.03 5.14
N ILE A 347 -1.05 -9.06 5.46
CA ILE A 347 0.01 -8.73 4.50
C ILE A 347 -0.04 -9.69 3.31
N SER A 348 -0.06 -10.99 3.58
CA SER A 348 -0.11 -11.99 2.52
C SER A 348 -1.42 -11.91 1.74
N SER A 349 -2.60 -11.82 2.36
CA SER A 349 -3.86 -11.83 1.57
C SER A 349 -4.19 -10.51 0.86
N VAL A 350 -3.75 -9.36 1.37
CA VAL A 350 -4.10 -8.04 0.83
C VAL A 350 -2.93 -7.43 0.06
N PHE A 351 -1.82 -7.15 0.74
CA PHE A 351 -0.67 -6.46 0.13
C PHE A 351 -0.07 -7.24 -1.04
N ALA A 352 0.03 -8.56 -0.93
CA ALA A 352 0.55 -9.41 -2.00
C ALA A 352 -0.22 -9.27 -3.32
N GLN A 353 -1.49 -8.86 -3.27
CA GLN A 353 -2.37 -8.72 -4.43
C GLN A 353 -2.27 -7.33 -5.09
N TYR A 354 -1.61 -6.36 -4.45
CA TYR A 354 -1.39 -5.05 -5.06
C TYR A 354 -0.58 -5.20 -6.34
N LYS A 355 -1.08 -4.58 -7.40
CA LYS A 355 -0.50 -4.69 -8.74
C LYS A 355 0.32 -3.47 -9.05
N ASP A 356 1.58 -3.70 -9.42
CA ASP A 356 2.50 -2.65 -9.82
C ASP A 356 3.06 -2.92 -11.23
N ASN A 357 3.41 -1.84 -11.91
CA ASN A 357 4.17 -1.84 -13.15
C ASN A 357 5.52 -1.15 -12.89
N LEU A 358 6.57 -1.94 -12.72
CA LEU A 358 7.91 -1.42 -12.44
C LEU A 358 8.58 -0.80 -13.67
N ALA A 359 8.19 -1.23 -14.86
CA ALA A 359 8.70 -0.71 -16.12
C ALA A 359 7.94 0.55 -16.51
N MET A 360 8.59 1.47 -17.22
CA MET A 360 7.94 2.69 -17.74
C MET A 360 6.73 2.36 -18.65
N TYR A 361 6.69 1.14 -19.21
CA TYR A 361 5.69 0.66 -20.18
C TYR A 361 5.22 -0.81 -20.00
N GLY A 362 5.54 -1.50 -18.89
CA GLY A 362 5.28 -2.95 -18.74
C GLY A 362 3.84 -3.34 -18.38
N LYS A 363 3.58 -4.65 -18.19
CA LYS A 363 2.28 -5.17 -17.72
C LYS A 363 2.23 -5.22 -16.19
N ALA A 364 1.12 -4.75 -15.60
CA ALA A 364 0.92 -4.80 -14.16
C ALA A 364 0.82 -6.25 -13.65
N ARG A 365 1.55 -6.58 -12.58
CA ARG A 365 1.52 -7.88 -11.91
C ARG A 365 1.34 -7.71 -10.42
N ALA A 366 0.69 -8.66 -9.77
CA ALA A 366 0.58 -8.69 -8.32
C ALA A 366 1.99 -8.75 -7.68
N PHE A 367 2.17 -8.11 -6.54
CA PHE A 367 3.44 -8.05 -5.82
C PHE A 367 3.97 -9.46 -5.51
N ALA A 368 3.12 -10.32 -4.94
CA ALA A 368 3.44 -11.71 -4.66
C ALA A 368 2.27 -12.62 -5.07
N PRO A 369 2.19 -13.04 -6.34
CA PRO A 369 1.08 -13.85 -6.85
C PRO A 369 1.06 -15.24 -6.21
N VAL A 370 -0.12 -15.87 -6.19
CA VAL A 370 -0.24 -17.29 -5.85
C VAL A 370 0.48 -18.12 -6.91
N LEU A 371 1.31 -19.07 -6.48
CA LEU A 371 2.11 -19.92 -7.35
C LEU A 371 1.53 -21.33 -7.40
N THR A 372 1.46 -21.91 -8.59
CA THR A 372 1.16 -23.32 -8.77
C THR A 372 2.41 -24.18 -8.61
N ARG A 373 2.23 -25.50 -8.49
CA ARG A 373 3.37 -26.45 -8.56
C ARG A 373 4.15 -26.26 -9.87
N ALA A 374 3.44 -26.10 -10.98
CA ALA A 374 4.04 -25.93 -12.30
C ALA A 374 4.90 -24.66 -12.40
N ASP A 375 4.44 -23.54 -11.83
CA ASP A 375 5.21 -22.29 -11.79
C ASP A 375 6.57 -22.49 -11.11
N VAL A 376 6.59 -23.23 -9.99
CA VAL A 376 7.82 -23.52 -9.25
C VAL A 376 8.70 -24.52 -9.99
N THR A 377 8.13 -25.66 -10.45
CA THR A 377 8.92 -26.71 -11.11
C THR A 377 9.43 -26.32 -12.50
N SER A 378 8.82 -25.30 -13.13
CA SER A 378 9.31 -24.74 -14.39
C SER A 378 10.62 -23.96 -14.23
N CYS A 379 10.92 -23.47 -13.02
CA CYS A 379 12.13 -22.72 -12.72
C CYS A 379 13.30 -23.69 -12.48
N LYS A 380 14.44 -23.42 -13.11
CA LYS A 380 15.68 -24.17 -12.90
C LYS A 380 16.34 -23.83 -11.57
N SER A 381 16.11 -22.60 -11.09
CA SER A 381 16.68 -22.04 -9.87
C SER A 381 15.71 -21.18 -9.05
N ILE A 382 16.06 -20.91 -7.78
CA ILE A 382 15.36 -19.96 -6.91
C ILE A 382 15.46 -18.54 -7.48
N GLU A 383 16.58 -18.19 -8.11
CA GLU A 383 16.75 -16.88 -8.76
C GLU A 383 15.77 -16.71 -9.93
N GLU A 384 15.59 -17.76 -10.74
CA GLU A 384 14.57 -17.74 -11.79
C GLU A 384 13.16 -17.61 -11.20
N LEU A 385 12.88 -18.24 -10.06
CA LEU A 385 11.60 -18.08 -9.36
C LEU A 385 11.36 -16.64 -8.86
N ARG A 386 12.42 -15.91 -8.45
CA ARG A 386 12.32 -14.49 -8.04
C ARG A 386 11.88 -13.56 -9.18
N THR A 387 11.99 -13.99 -10.43
CA THR A 387 11.45 -13.23 -11.56
C THR A 387 9.92 -13.31 -11.65
N LYS A 388 9.30 -14.32 -11.02
CA LYS A 388 7.84 -14.55 -11.02
C LYS A 388 7.14 -13.93 -9.81
N THR A 389 7.85 -13.56 -8.75
CA THR A 389 7.29 -12.98 -7.52
C THR A 389 8.29 -12.08 -6.82
N LYS A 390 7.83 -10.96 -6.24
CA LYS A 390 8.69 -10.08 -5.43
C LYS A 390 9.00 -10.68 -4.06
N ASN A 391 8.12 -11.55 -3.55
CA ASN A 391 8.33 -12.22 -2.28
C ASN A 391 7.82 -13.66 -2.33
N ILE A 392 8.77 -14.60 -2.46
CA ILE A 392 8.51 -16.04 -2.51
C ILE A 392 7.71 -16.51 -1.28
N GLY A 393 8.02 -15.97 -0.11
CA GLY A 393 7.34 -16.31 1.13
C GLY A 393 5.86 -15.95 1.12
N MET A 394 5.55 -14.69 0.79
CA MET A 394 4.18 -14.19 0.66
C MET A 394 3.39 -14.96 -0.41
N SER A 395 4.01 -15.26 -1.55
CA SER A 395 3.41 -16.08 -2.61
C SER A 395 3.07 -17.49 -2.14
N LEU A 396 4.04 -18.20 -1.56
CA LEU A 396 3.91 -19.62 -1.24
C LEU A 396 3.03 -19.88 0.00
N CYS A 397 2.92 -18.93 0.93
CA CYS A 397 2.02 -19.10 2.06
C CYS A 397 0.54 -19.13 1.65
N GLN A 398 0.18 -18.42 0.58
CA GLN A 398 -1.16 -18.47 -0.04
C GLN A 398 -1.31 -19.58 -1.08
N SER A 399 -0.22 -20.22 -1.48
CA SER A 399 -0.21 -21.23 -2.53
C SER A 399 -0.73 -22.59 -2.06
N PRO A 400 -1.10 -23.51 -2.97
CA PRO A 400 -1.40 -24.89 -2.61
C PRO A 400 -0.20 -25.59 -1.97
N GLN A 401 -0.46 -26.63 -1.17
CA GLN A 401 0.60 -27.43 -0.54
C GLN A 401 1.59 -27.99 -1.56
N SER A 402 1.11 -28.39 -2.74
CA SER A 402 1.93 -28.92 -3.83
C SER A 402 2.97 -27.93 -4.38
N ALA A 403 2.70 -26.63 -4.31
CA ALA A 403 3.65 -25.58 -4.70
C ALA A 403 4.71 -25.35 -3.62
N ARG A 404 4.30 -25.36 -2.34
CA ARG A 404 5.25 -25.32 -1.20
C ARG A 404 6.18 -26.52 -1.21
N ASP A 405 5.67 -27.72 -1.51
CA ASP A 405 6.48 -28.93 -1.60
C ASP A 405 7.48 -28.85 -2.76
N ALA A 406 7.05 -28.36 -3.93
CA ALA A 406 7.96 -28.12 -5.05
C ALA A 406 9.05 -27.08 -4.73
N PHE A 407 8.75 -26.06 -3.93
CA PHE A 407 9.78 -25.12 -3.49
C PHE A 407 10.79 -25.78 -2.55
N LYS A 408 10.34 -26.66 -1.63
CA LYS A 408 11.25 -27.46 -0.80
C LYS A 408 12.16 -28.34 -1.66
N GLU A 409 11.60 -28.99 -2.68
CA GLU A 409 12.37 -29.78 -3.67
C GLU A 409 13.44 -28.92 -4.37
N LEU A 410 13.08 -27.69 -4.79
CA LEU A 410 14.01 -26.75 -5.42
C LEU A 410 15.12 -26.30 -4.46
N GLN A 411 14.80 -26.01 -3.20
CA GLN A 411 15.80 -25.67 -2.17
C GLN A 411 16.80 -26.80 -1.94
N ILE A 412 16.31 -28.05 -1.86
CA ILE A 412 17.15 -29.24 -1.71
C ILE A 412 18.06 -29.40 -2.93
N LYS A 413 17.53 -29.23 -4.13
CA LYS A 413 18.30 -29.33 -5.39
C LYS A 413 19.43 -28.30 -5.46
N GLU A 414 19.22 -27.08 -4.96
CA GLU A 414 20.24 -26.03 -4.91
C GLU A 414 21.19 -26.13 -3.70
N GLY A 415 20.92 -27.03 -2.75
CA GLY A 415 21.73 -27.16 -1.53
C GLY A 415 21.57 -25.98 -0.57
N VAL A 416 20.45 -25.26 -0.61
CA VAL A 416 20.15 -24.16 0.32
C VAL A 416 19.28 -24.63 1.50
N PRO A 417 19.32 -23.95 2.66
CA PRO A 417 18.48 -24.32 3.80
C PRO A 417 16.99 -24.35 3.47
N VAL A 418 16.34 -25.48 3.75
CA VAL A 418 14.89 -25.65 3.54
C VAL A 418 14.13 -24.74 4.49
N THR A 419 13.27 -23.89 3.94
CA THR A 419 12.42 -22.99 4.71
C THR A 419 11.02 -23.57 4.80
N ASN A 420 10.50 -23.75 6.00
CA ASN A 420 9.12 -24.23 6.17
C ASN A 420 8.14 -23.07 6.10
N ILE A 421 7.59 -22.82 4.91
CA ILE A 421 6.60 -21.77 4.69
C ILE A 421 5.22 -22.29 5.15
N PRO A 422 4.56 -21.66 6.13
CA PRO A 422 3.25 -22.08 6.59
C PRO A 422 2.17 -21.74 5.55
N ALA A 423 1.05 -22.45 5.58
CA ALA A 423 -0.15 -21.98 4.91
C ALA A 423 -0.71 -20.77 5.66
N VAL A 424 -1.21 -19.77 4.92
CA VAL A 424 -1.89 -18.63 5.52
C VAL A 424 -3.12 -19.11 6.32
N THR A 425 -3.29 -18.58 7.52
CA THR A 425 -4.44 -18.87 8.39
C THR A 425 -5.25 -17.59 8.60
N ASN A 426 -6.54 -17.69 8.92
CA ASN A 426 -7.30 -16.50 9.27
C ASN A 426 -6.92 -16.04 10.68
N VAL A 427 -6.51 -14.77 10.85
CA VAL A 427 -6.30 -14.18 12.18
C VAL A 427 -7.61 -13.70 12.77
N PHE A 428 -8.47 -13.09 11.94
CA PHE A 428 -9.77 -12.61 12.35
C PHE A 428 -10.67 -12.34 11.14
N PRO A 429 -11.94 -12.76 11.19
CA PRO A 429 -12.49 -13.76 12.11
C PRO A 429 -11.81 -15.11 11.89
N ILE A 430 -11.48 -15.81 12.98
CA ILE A 430 -10.78 -17.11 12.89
C ILE A 430 -11.67 -18.13 12.14
N ASN A 431 -12.98 -18.09 12.40
CA ASN A 431 -13.95 -18.99 11.78
C ASN A 431 -14.62 -18.34 10.56
N ASN A 432 -14.94 -19.17 9.56
CA ASN A 432 -15.71 -18.74 8.40
C ASN A 432 -17.09 -18.21 8.83
N LEU A 433 -17.32 -16.91 8.63
CA LEU A 433 -18.53 -16.24 9.07
C LEU A 433 -19.81 -16.76 8.38
N ASN A 434 -19.70 -17.40 7.20
CA ASN A 434 -20.83 -18.02 6.51
C ASN A 434 -21.46 -19.19 7.30
N GLN A 435 -20.83 -19.64 8.39
CA GLN A 435 -21.38 -20.65 9.30
C GLN A 435 -22.40 -20.09 10.29
N TYR A 436 -22.53 -18.77 10.42
CA TYR A 436 -23.44 -18.12 11.36
C TYR A 436 -24.68 -17.55 10.66
N ILE A 437 -25.73 -17.28 11.43
CA ILE A 437 -26.97 -16.67 10.91
C ILE A 437 -26.71 -15.24 10.42
N LYS A 438 -27.33 -14.87 9.29
CA LYS A 438 -27.36 -13.48 8.83
C LYS A 438 -28.41 -12.71 9.62
N LEU A 439 -28.08 -11.50 10.06
CA LEU A 439 -29.01 -10.66 10.81
C LEU A 439 -29.86 -9.84 9.83
N THR A 440 -31.14 -10.19 9.70
CA THR A 440 -32.08 -9.49 8.80
C THR A 440 -32.69 -8.23 9.41
N GLN A 441 -32.52 -8.02 10.72
CA GLN A 441 -32.98 -6.85 11.47
C GLN A 441 -32.04 -6.60 12.66
N ALA A 442 -32.06 -5.37 13.19
CA ALA A 442 -31.34 -5.04 14.42
C ALA A 442 -31.99 -5.71 15.64
N ALA A 443 -31.20 -5.90 16.69
CA ALA A 443 -31.74 -6.36 17.97
C ALA A 443 -32.73 -5.32 18.56
N PRO A 444 -33.79 -5.77 19.26
CA PRO A 444 -34.10 -7.18 19.55
C PRO A 444 -34.71 -7.94 18.35
N PHE A 445 -34.42 -9.24 18.26
CA PHE A 445 -35.00 -10.15 17.27
C PHE A 445 -35.23 -11.55 17.86
N LYS A 446 -35.93 -12.44 17.14
CA LYS A 446 -36.20 -13.80 17.62
C LYS A 446 -35.43 -14.85 16.82
N VAL A 447 -34.98 -15.88 17.52
CA VAL A 447 -34.36 -17.07 16.91
C VAL A 447 -35.03 -18.35 17.42
N GLU A 448 -35.10 -19.36 16.56
CA GLU A 448 -35.52 -20.71 16.91
C GLU A 448 -34.30 -21.63 17.05
N LEU A 449 -34.28 -22.46 18.09
CA LEU A 449 -33.24 -23.46 18.30
C LEU A 449 -33.46 -24.69 17.40
N LEU A 450 -32.50 -24.99 16.54
CA LEU A 450 -32.52 -26.18 15.67
C LEU A 450 -32.01 -27.44 16.37
N LYS A 451 -31.25 -27.27 17.46
CA LYS A 451 -30.76 -28.34 18.35
C LYS A 451 -30.81 -27.88 19.81
N THR A 452 -30.99 -28.83 20.71
CA THR A 452 -30.85 -28.58 22.16
C THR A 452 -29.43 -28.10 22.45
N GLN A 453 -29.29 -27.03 23.25
CA GLN A 453 -27.99 -26.46 23.63
C GLN A 453 -28.05 -25.82 25.02
N TYR A 454 -26.90 -25.51 25.59
CA TYR A 454 -26.78 -24.76 26.84
C TYR A 454 -26.65 -23.26 26.56
N ALA A 455 -27.01 -22.44 27.54
CA ALA A 455 -26.64 -21.03 27.58
C ALA A 455 -25.32 -20.86 28.35
N TYR A 456 -24.62 -19.75 28.11
CA TYR A 456 -23.37 -19.43 28.79
C TYR A 456 -23.42 -18.03 29.40
N ALA A 457 -22.74 -17.83 30.52
CA ALA A 457 -22.67 -16.53 31.20
C ALA A 457 -21.84 -15.48 30.43
N GLY A 458 -21.05 -15.87 29.43
CA GLY A 458 -20.24 -14.96 28.63
C GLY A 458 -19.93 -15.48 27.22
N VAL A 459 -19.31 -14.64 26.40
CA VAL A 459 -18.93 -14.97 25.00
C VAL A 459 -17.77 -15.98 24.91
N LYS A 460 -16.96 -16.07 25.97
CA LYS A 460 -15.93 -17.09 26.15
C LYS A 460 -16.58 -18.31 26.81
N TRP A 461 -16.83 -19.34 26.01
CA TRP A 461 -17.44 -20.56 26.51
C TRP A 461 -16.40 -21.41 27.22
N VAL A 462 -16.51 -21.44 28.54
CA VAL A 462 -15.76 -22.32 29.45
C VAL A 462 -16.78 -23.10 30.27
N GLU A 463 -16.40 -24.30 30.72
CA GLU A 463 -17.30 -25.21 31.44
C GLU A 463 -17.94 -24.55 32.67
N SER A 464 -17.17 -23.74 33.41
CA SER A 464 -17.67 -22.99 34.58
C SER A 464 -18.70 -21.91 34.26
N ALA A 465 -18.80 -21.47 33.00
CA ALA A 465 -19.75 -20.46 32.55
C ALA A 465 -21.02 -21.08 31.94
N GLN A 466 -21.11 -22.40 31.84
CA GLN A 466 -22.24 -23.10 31.25
C GLN A 466 -23.45 -23.13 32.20
N SER A 467 -24.66 -22.97 31.64
CA SER A 467 -25.90 -23.09 32.40
C SER A 467 -26.09 -24.52 32.93
N LYS A 468 -26.74 -24.64 34.09
CA LYS A 468 -27.16 -25.94 34.64
C LYS A 468 -28.41 -26.51 33.99
N PHE A 469 -29.05 -25.75 33.10
CA PHE A 469 -30.25 -26.13 32.35
C PHE A 469 -29.95 -26.17 30.85
N THR A 470 -30.73 -26.96 30.11
CA THR A 470 -30.72 -27.01 28.64
C THR A 470 -31.83 -26.15 28.06
N LEU A 471 -31.59 -25.63 26.86
CA LEU A 471 -32.58 -24.98 26.02
C LEU A 471 -32.96 -25.96 24.91
N GLU A 472 -34.21 -26.39 24.88
CA GLU A 472 -34.64 -27.48 24.01
C GLU A 472 -34.79 -27.06 22.54
N LYS A 473 -34.56 -28.01 21.63
CA LYS A 473 -34.85 -27.85 20.20
C LYS A 473 -36.30 -27.37 20.00
N GLY A 474 -36.49 -26.40 19.11
CA GLY A 474 -37.77 -25.76 18.79
C GLY A 474 -38.11 -24.57 19.69
N SER A 475 -37.33 -24.32 20.76
CA SER A 475 -37.52 -23.13 21.60
C SER A 475 -37.29 -21.86 20.79
N ILE A 476 -38.16 -20.86 20.98
CA ILE A 476 -38.01 -19.53 20.41
C ILE A 476 -37.51 -18.60 21.50
N LEU A 477 -36.39 -17.91 21.24
CA LEU A 477 -35.75 -17.02 22.18
C LEU A 477 -35.66 -15.61 21.60
N THR A 478 -35.85 -14.62 22.46
CA THR A 478 -35.55 -13.22 22.12
C THR A 478 -34.05 -12.98 22.30
N VAL A 479 -33.44 -12.37 21.30
CA VAL A 479 -32.04 -11.98 21.25
C VAL A 479 -31.95 -10.47 21.40
N ASP A 480 -31.27 -10.03 22.45
CA ASP A 480 -31.11 -8.63 22.84
C ASP A 480 -29.85 -7.99 22.22
N GLY A 481 -29.00 -8.79 21.57
CA GLY A 481 -27.80 -8.32 20.90
C GLY A 481 -26.92 -9.46 20.39
N VAL A 482 -25.90 -9.10 19.62
CA VAL A 482 -24.85 -10.01 19.18
C VAL A 482 -23.52 -9.50 19.71
N ASP A 483 -22.90 -10.32 20.56
CA ASP A 483 -21.58 -10.04 21.11
C ASP A 483 -20.58 -11.04 20.54
N TRP A 484 -19.31 -10.66 20.48
CA TRP A 484 -18.28 -11.43 19.79
C TRP A 484 -17.17 -11.81 20.74
N ASN A 485 -16.59 -13.00 20.56
CA ASN A 485 -15.36 -13.34 21.27
C ASN A 485 -14.13 -12.74 20.55
N ILE A 486 -12.97 -12.75 21.19
CA ILE A 486 -11.72 -12.18 20.62
C ILE A 486 -11.32 -12.78 19.25
N GLY A 487 -11.79 -13.98 18.92
CA GLY A 487 -11.54 -14.65 17.64
C GLY A 487 -12.57 -14.34 16.55
N GLY A 488 -13.51 -13.41 16.77
CA GLY A 488 -14.54 -13.07 15.80
C GLY A 488 -15.66 -14.10 15.69
N VAL A 489 -15.94 -14.87 16.75
CA VAL A 489 -17.09 -15.79 16.80
C VAL A 489 -18.30 -15.08 17.41
N PRO A 490 -19.41 -14.92 16.67
CA PRO A 490 -20.61 -14.26 17.19
C PRO A 490 -21.39 -15.15 18.15
N ARG A 491 -21.92 -14.54 19.19
CA ARG A 491 -22.80 -15.14 20.22
C ARG A 491 -24.06 -14.30 20.35
N LEU A 492 -25.20 -14.96 20.42
CA LEU A 492 -26.47 -14.29 20.59
C LEU A 492 -26.71 -14.07 22.09
N ARG A 493 -26.86 -12.81 22.50
CA ARG A 493 -27.18 -12.44 23.88
C ARG A 493 -28.68 -12.54 24.08
N THR A 494 -29.10 -13.29 25.09
CA THR A 494 -30.51 -13.47 25.47
C THR A 494 -30.66 -13.21 26.96
N SER A 495 -31.90 -13.12 27.45
CA SER A 495 -32.22 -12.98 28.87
C SER A 495 -31.70 -14.13 29.76
N VAL A 496 -31.39 -15.29 29.16
CA VAL A 496 -30.90 -16.49 29.87
C VAL A 496 -29.39 -16.72 29.67
N GLY A 497 -28.71 -15.78 29.01
CA GLY A 497 -27.27 -15.85 28.70
C GLY A 497 -26.97 -15.89 27.20
N TYR A 498 -25.76 -16.31 26.87
CA TYR A 498 -25.22 -16.38 25.52
C TYR A 498 -25.42 -17.76 24.88
N ILE A 499 -25.94 -17.78 23.67
CA ILE A 499 -26.12 -19.00 22.86
C ILE A 499 -25.38 -18.91 21.52
N SER A 500 -25.27 -20.01 20.79
CA SER A 500 -24.58 -20.03 19.50
C SER A 500 -25.32 -19.23 18.44
N ALA A 501 -24.60 -18.46 17.62
CA ALA A 501 -25.13 -17.90 16.38
C ALA A 501 -24.98 -18.84 15.16
N ASN A 502 -24.48 -20.07 15.35
CA ASN A 502 -24.24 -21.00 14.24
C ASN A 502 -25.54 -21.40 13.55
N LYS A 503 -25.61 -21.29 12.21
CA LYS A 503 -26.82 -21.54 11.42
C LYS A 503 -27.30 -23.00 11.44
N GLY A 504 -26.45 -23.93 11.89
CA GLY A 504 -26.81 -25.32 12.15
C GLY A 504 -27.39 -25.57 13.55
N LEU A 505 -27.35 -24.56 14.43
CA LEU A 505 -27.89 -24.60 15.80
C LEU A 505 -29.07 -23.67 16.00
N VAL A 506 -29.17 -22.58 15.24
CA VAL A 506 -30.25 -21.60 15.33
C VAL A 506 -30.66 -21.09 13.94
N ARG A 507 -31.90 -20.61 13.80
CA ARG A 507 -32.36 -19.84 12.64
C ARG A 507 -33.12 -18.58 13.07
N MET A 508 -33.04 -17.52 12.25
CA MET A 508 -33.87 -16.33 12.44
C MET A 508 -35.35 -16.69 12.30
N VAL A 509 -36.18 -16.20 13.23
CA VAL A 509 -37.63 -16.29 13.11
C VAL A 509 -38.10 -15.13 12.23
N THR A 510 -38.73 -15.45 11.11
CA THR A 510 -39.37 -14.49 10.20
C THR A 510 -40.87 -14.77 10.17
N ASP A 511 -41.68 -13.80 9.73
CA ASP A 511 -43.14 -13.96 9.67
C ASP A 511 -43.58 -15.21 8.87
N ALA A 512 -42.81 -15.62 7.87
CA ALA A 512 -43.02 -16.85 7.12
C ALA A 512 -42.81 -18.13 7.95
N ASN A 513 -41.86 -18.13 8.89
CA ASN A 513 -41.52 -19.30 9.72
C ASN A 513 -42.43 -19.45 10.94
N VAL A 514 -43.09 -18.38 11.38
CA VAL A 514 -44.06 -18.41 12.49
C VAL A 514 -45.37 -19.08 12.07
N ALA A 515 -45.76 -18.96 10.81
CA ALA A 515 -46.98 -19.58 10.28
C ALA A 515 -46.92 -21.12 10.22
N GLU A 516 -45.72 -21.71 10.13
CA GLU A 516 -45.54 -23.18 10.07
C GLU A 516 -45.45 -23.85 11.46
N ASN A 517 -45.16 -23.09 12.53
CA ASN A 517 -44.89 -23.62 13.86
C ASN A 517 -45.81 -22.98 14.92
N ILE A 518 -47.04 -23.49 15.03
CA ILE A 518 -47.89 -23.20 16.20
C ILE A 518 -47.15 -23.68 17.46
N VAL A 519 -46.86 -22.70 18.32
CA VAL A 519 -45.92 -22.75 19.44
C VAL A 519 -46.37 -23.74 20.52
N LYS A 520 -45.50 -24.71 20.87
CA LYS A 520 -45.57 -25.40 22.17
C LYS A 520 -44.77 -24.60 23.21
N ILE A 521 -45.49 -23.88 24.06
CA ILE A 521 -44.92 -23.27 25.27
C ILE A 521 -44.66 -24.40 26.28
N PRO A 522 -43.47 -24.54 26.89
CA PRO A 522 -43.25 -25.51 27.95
C PRO A 522 -43.99 -25.06 29.21
N ASN A 523 -44.79 -25.96 29.79
CA ASN A 523 -45.37 -25.74 31.12
C ASN A 523 -44.25 -25.76 32.17
N HIS A 524 -44.21 -24.71 33.00
CA HIS A 524 -43.45 -24.74 34.25
C HIS A 524 -44.05 -25.78 35.21
N HIS A 525 -43.21 -26.70 35.68
CA HIS A 525 -43.43 -27.45 36.91
C HIS A 525 -42.22 -27.26 37.82
#